data_AF-A0A6A4RS33-F1
#
_entry.id   AF-A0A6A4RS33-F1
#
_cell.length_a   1.000
_cell.length_b   1.000
_cell.length_c   1.000
_cell.angle_alpha   90.00
_cell.angle_beta   90.00
_cell.angle_gamma   90.00
#
_symmetry.space_group_name_H-M   'P 1'
#
loop_
_entity.id
_entity.type
_entity.pdbx_description
1 polymer ?
#
loop_
_entity_poly.entity_id
_entity_poly.type
_entity_poly.pdbx_seq_one_letter_code
_entity_poly.pdbx_strand_id
1 'polypeptide(L)'
;MAACGRRNRPKLLVLLLGVTLVGYLVFVRHGPADVADTTHRRGAPLPAAEEDEELRRPVYQKPPPDLNAPGEMGRAVKLSLSAEEKRKEEESLKTHQINIYVSDKVSLHRTLPERWNPL
;
A
#
# COMPACT_ATOMS: atom_id res chain seq x y z
N MET A 1 -44.56 22.33 62.14
CA MET A 1 -44.27 20.89 61.99
C MET A 1 -43.54 20.68 60.68
N ALA A 2 -42.37 20.03 60.69
CA ALA A 2 -41.82 19.13 59.66
C ALA A 2 -40.30 19.02 59.80
N ALA A 3 -39.86 18.09 60.64
CA ALA A 3 -38.51 17.55 60.63
C ALA A 3 -38.52 16.28 59.75
N CYS A 4 -37.71 16.21 58.70
CA CYS A 4 -37.35 15.00 57.93
C CYS A 4 -36.24 15.39 56.94
N GLY A 5 -35.11 14.71 56.71
CA GLY A 5 -34.55 13.45 57.16
C GLY A 5 -33.19 13.27 56.45
N ARG A 6 -32.10 13.64 57.13
CA ARG A 6 -30.71 13.64 56.64
C ARG A 6 -30.07 12.27 56.88
N ARG A 7 -30.29 11.24 56.04
CA ARG A 7 -29.66 9.91 56.22
C ARG A 7 -29.31 9.08 54.98
N ASN A 8 -29.76 9.43 53.77
CA ASN A 8 -29.54 8.60 52.56
C ASN A 8 -28.58 9.17 51.50
N ARG A 9 -27.90 10.30 51.77
CA ARG A 9 -26.97 10.92 50.81
C ARG A 9 -25.77 10.06 50.37
N PRO A 10 -25.10 9.26 51.24
CA PRO A 10 -23.97 8.46 50.77
C PRO A 10 -24.40 7.29 49.88
N LYS A 11 -25.57 6.68 50.16
CA LYS A 11 -26.13 5.61 49.32
C LYS A 11 -26.52 6.10 47.93
N LEU A 12 -27.09 7.30 47.86
CA LEU A 12 -27.42 7.95 46.59
C LEU A 12 -26.15 8.25 45.76
N LEU A 13 -25.08 8.72 46.41
CA LEU A 13 -23.81 9.01 45.74
C LEU A 13 -23.12 7.74 45.21
N VAL A 14 -23.12 6.65 45.98
CA VAL A 14 -22.57 5.36 45.55
C VAL A 14 -23.37 4.79 44.36
N LEU A 15 -24.69 4.95 44.38
CA LEU A 15 -25.56 4.49 43.30
C LEU A 15 -25.32 5.30 42.02
N LEU A 16 -25.17 6.62 42.13
CA LEU A 16 -24.82 7.48 40.98
C LEU A 16 -23.45 7.14 40.39
N LEU A 17 -22.42 6.96 41.24
CA LEU A 17 -21.08 6.56 40.78
C LEU A 17 -21.10 5.18 40.12
N GLY A 18 -21.84 4.22 40.67
CA GLY A 18 -22.03 2.89 40.09
C GLY A 18 -22.68 2.96 38.71
N VAL A 19 -23.74 3.74 38.55
CA VAL A 19 -24.42 3.93 37.25
C VAL A 19 -23.50 4.59 36.24
N THR A 20 -22.72 5.60 36.63
CA THR A 20 -21.75 6.23 35.71
C THR A 20 -20.62 5.29 35.31
N LEU A 21 -20.15 4.42 36.21
CA LEU A 21 -19.08 3.48 35.93
C LEU A 21 -19.57 2.34 35.01
N VAL A 22 -20.78 1.83 35.23
CA VAL A 22 -21.40 0.85 34.33
C VAL A 22 -21.66 1.47 32.96
N GLY A 23 -22.19 2.71 32.91
CA GLY A 23 -22.37 3.44 31.65
C GLY A 23 -21.05 3.66 30.89
N TYR A 24 -19.97 4.00 31.60
CA TYR A 24 -18.64 4.14 31.01
C TYR A 24 -18.10 2.80 30.47
N LEU A 25 -18.28 1.70 31.20
CA LEU A 25 -17.85 0.37 30.75
C LEU A 25 -18.65 -0.12 29.52
N VAL A 26 -19.95 0.17 29.46
CA VAL A 26 -20.78 -0.09 28.27
C VAL A 26 -20.34 0.77 27.09
N PHE A 27 -20.03 2.04 27.32
CA PHE A 27 -19.55 2.96 26.29
C PHE A 27 -18.15 2.59 25.76
N VAL A 28 -17.23 2.15 26.63
CA VAL A 28 -15.89 1.69 26.22
C VAL A 28 -15.96 0.34 25.50
N ARG A 29 -16.90 -0.55 25.88
CA ARG A 29 -17.14 -1.80 25.12
C ARG A 29 -17.84 -1.57 23.78
N HIS A 30 -18.67 -0.54 23.68
CA HIS A 30 -19.24 -0.04 22.43
C HIS A 30 -18.45 1.16 21.89
N GLY A 31 -17.11 1.10 21.93
CA GLY A 31 -16.27 2.03 21.19
C GLY A 31 -16.71 2.08 19.72
N PRO A 32 -16.42 3.18 18.99
CA PRO A 32 -16.98 3.46 17.68
C PRO A 32 -16.33 2.58 16.60
N ALA A 33 -16.60 1.28 16.65
CA ALA A 33 -16.59 0.41 15.50
C ALA A 33 -18.07 0.20 15.14
N ASP A 34 -18.42 0.54 13.90
CA ASP A 34 -19.70 0.17 13.27
C ASP A 34 -20.92 1.07 13.52
N VAL A 35 -20.75 2.40 13.43
CA VAL A 35 -21.85 3.30 12.99
C VAL A 35 -21.65 3.65 11.51
N ALA A 36 -21.50 2.62 10.68
CA ALA A 36 -21.51 2.75 9.22
C ALA A 36 -22.46 1.78 8.52
N ASP A 37 -23.25 0.98 9.25
CA ASP A 37 -23.95 -0.17 8.65
C ASP A 37 -25.45 -0.25 8.98
N THR A 38 -26.14 0.89 8.96
CA THR A 38 -27.63 0.90 9.01
C THR A 38 -28.28 1.67 7.87
N THR A 39 -27.56 1.88 6.76
CA THR A 39 -28.21 2.25 5.50
C THR A 39 -28.38 1.03 4.62
N HIS A 40 -29.56 0.45 4.71
CA HIS A 40 -30.16 -0.53 3.82
C HIS A 40 -29.78 -0.30 2.34
N ARG A 41 -28.67 -0.88 1.87
CA ARG A 41 -28.43 -1.17 0.45
C ARG A 41 -27.95 -2.60 0.33
N ARG A 42 -28.72 -3.36 -0.43
CA ARG A 42 -28.50 -4.73 -0.86
C ARG A 42 -27.10 -4.80 -1.51
N GLY A 43 -26.08 -5.14 -0.73
CA GLY A 43 -24.73 -5.40 -1.20
C GLY A 43 -24.37 -6.82 -0.81
N ALA A 44 -24.13 -7.67 -1.81
CA ALA A 44 -23.53 -8.97 -1.56
C ALA A 44 -22.19 -8.77 -0.83
N PRO A 45 -21.74 -9.71 0.01
CA PRO A 45 -20.36 -9.71 0.48
C PRO A 45 -19.47 -9.95 -0.74
N LEU A 46 -18.93 -8.89 -1.36
CA LEU A 46 -17.93 -9.05 -2.39
C LEU A 46 -16.60 -9.41 -1.71
N PRO A 47 -15.85 -10.41 -2.21
CA PRO A 47 -14.42 -10.51 -1.96
C PRO A 47 -13.68 -9.40 -2.75
N ALA A 48 -14.03 -8.13 -2.50
CA ALA A 48 -13.62 -7.00 -3.33
C ALA A 48 -12.10 -6.78 -3.33
N ALA A 49 -11.41 -7.12 -2.23
CA ALA A 49 -9.95 -6.94 -2.14
C ALA A 49 -9.16 -7.98 -2.95
N GLU A 50 -9.67 -9.20 -3.13
CA GLU A 50 -8.99 -10.23 -3.92
C GLU A 50 -9.22 -10.01 -5.42
N GLU A 51 -10.45 -9.65 -5.81
CA GLU A 51 -10.80 -9.35 -7.20
C GLU A 51 -9.98 -8.15 -7.73
N ASP A 52 -9.84 -7.08 -6.94
CA ASP A 52 -9.07 -5.88 -7.34
C ASP A 52 -7.57 -6.17 -7.55
N GLU A 53 -6.98 -7.04 -6.73
CA GLU A 53 -5.58 -7.45 -6.87
C GLU A 53 -5.36 -8.34 -8.09
N GLU A 54 -6.31 -9.24 -8.39
CA GLU A 54 -6.25 -10.05 -9.61
C GLU A 54 -6.36 -9.21 -10.88
N LEU A 55 -7.21 -8.17 -10.87
CA LEU A 55 -7.35 -7.24 -11.99
C LEU A 55 -6.10 -6.39 -12.25
N ARG A 56 -5.25 -6.18 -11.24
CA ARG A 56 -3.97 -5.43 -11.35
C ARG A 56 -2.81 -6.27 -11.86
N ARG A 57 -2.93 -7.60 -11.90
CA ARG A 57 -1.82 -8.47 -12.30
C ARG A 57 -1.52 -8.29 -13.79
N PRO A 58 -0.22 -8.23 -14.16
CA PRO A 58 0.16 -8.18 -15.56
C PRO A 58 -0.17 -9.50 -16.26
N VAL A 59 -0.35 -9.45 -17.58
CA VAL A 59 -0.63 -10.63 -18.43
C VAL A 59 0.46 -11.70 -18.29
N TYR A 60 1.72 -11.28 -18.17
CA TYR A 60 2.85 -12.17 -17.96
C TYR A 60 3.56 -11.84 -16.66
N GLN A 61 3.83 -12.87 -15.87
CA GLN A 61 4.68 -12.73 -14.69
C GLN A 61 6.11 -12.45 -15.13
N LYS A 62 6.69 -11.45 -14.48
CA LYS A 62 8.06 -11.04 -14.74
C LYS A 62 9.04 -11.99 -14.02
N PRO A 63 10.17 -12.36 -14.65
CA PRO A 63 11.22 -13.09 -13.95
C PRO A 63 11.76 -12.26 -12.78
N PRO A 64 12.33 -12.91 -11.74
CA PRO A 64 12.94 -12.21 -10.62
C PRO A 64 14.01 -11.21 -11.09
N PRO A 65 13.98 -9.95 -10.62
CA PRO A 65 14.93 -8.94 -11.07
C PRO A 65 16.33 -9.22 -10.52
N ASP A 66 17.34 -9.17 -11.39
CA ASP A 66 18.74 -9.17 -10.98
C ASP A 66 19.24 -7.73 -10.83
N LEU A 67 19.46 -7.31 -9.58
CA LEU A 67 19.92 -5.95 -9.25
C LEU A 67 21.34 -5.65 -9.77
N ASN A 68 22.12 -6.63 -10.19
CA ASN A 68 23.45 -6.42 -10.77
C ASN A 68 23.43 -6.40 -12.30
N ALA A 69 22.30 -6.74 -12.92
CA ALA A 69 22.18 -6.74 -14.37
C ALA A 69 22.36 -5.31 -14.93
N PRO A 70 23.00 -5.18 -16.10
CA PRO A 70 23.18 -3.90 -16.76
C PRO A 70 21.81 -3.28 -17.09
N GLY A 71 21.58 -2.06 -16.62
CA GLY A 71 20.37 -1.30 -16.94
C GLY A 71 19.16 -1.63 -16.07
N GLU A 72 19.30 -2.51 -15.08
CA GLU A 72 18.24 -2.75 -14.09
C GLU A 72 17.96 -1.47 -13.29
N MET A 73 16.69 -1.26 -12.93
CA MET A 73 16.19 -0.03 -12.32
C MET A 73 16.43 1.22 -13.19
N GLY A 74 16.53 1.04 -14.52
CA GLY A 74 16.72 2.14 -15.47
C GLY A 74 18.03 2.92 -15.28
N ARG A 75 19.05 2.29 -14.66
CA ARG A 75 20.35 2.92 -14.44
C ARG A 75 21.12 3.07 -15.76
N ALA A 76 21.91 4.14 -15.85
CA ALA A 76 22.78 4.36 -17.00
C ALA A 76 23.86 3.26 -17.05
N VAL A 77 24.06 2.66 -18.23
CA VAL A 77 25.05 1.61 -18.46
C VAL A 77 26.20 2.19 -19.27
N LYS A 78 27.42 2.03 -18.76
CA LYS A 78 28.66 2.33 -19.48
C LYS A 78 29.53 1.08 -19.43
N LEU A 79 29.82 0.50 -20.59
CA LEU A 79 30.61 -0.73 -20.69
C LEU A 79 32.08 -0.41 -20.97
N SER A 80 32.97 -1.15 -20.31
CA SER A 80 34.42 -1.09 -20.54
C SER A 80 34.78 -1.92 -21.78
N LEU A 81 34.59 -1.36 -22.97
CA LEU A 81 34.74 -2.11 -24.23
C LEU A 81 36.17 -2.20 -24.73
N SER A 82 36.52 -3.37 -25.27
CA SER A 82 37.75 -3.57 -26.06
C SER A 82 37.67 -2.84 -27.42
N ALA A 83 38.80 -2.73 -28.12
CA ALA A 83 38.87 -2.00 -29.39
C ALA A 83 37.93 -2.57 -30.47
N GLU A 84 37.74 -3.89 -30.49
CA GLU A 84 36.85 -4.56 -31.45
C GLU A 84 35.37 -4.31 -31.12
N GLU A 85 35.00 -4.36 -29.85
CA GLU A 85 33.63 -4.12 -29.39
C GLU A 85 33.20 -2.67 -29.60
N LYS A 86 34.12 -1.71 -29.43
CA LYS A 86 33.86 -0.29 -29.73
C LYS A 86 33.50 -0.07 -31.20
N ARG A 87 34.14 -0.77 -32.13
CA ARG A 87 33.81 -0.66 -33.56
C ARG A 87 32.38 -1.14 -33.83
N LYS A 88 31.95 -2.23 -33.17
CA LYS A 88 30.57 -2.73 -33.27
C LYS A 88 29.57 -1.76 -32.67
N GLU A 89 29.90 -1.14 -31.54
CA GLU A 89 29.09 -0.10 -30.93
C GLU A 89 28.91 1.09 -31.89
N GLU A 90 30.00 1.62 -32.44
CA GLU A 90 29.99 2.75 -33.40
C GLU A 90 29.20 2.42 -34.68
N GLU A 91 29.37 1.21 -35.22
CA GLU A 91 28.62 0.74 -36.38
C GLU A 91 27.12 0.63 -36.08
N SER A 92 26.77 0.09 -34.91
CA SER A 92 25.38 -0.02 -34.48
C SER A 92 24.73 1.35 -34.33
N LEU A 93 25.46 2.32 -33.78
CA LEU A 93 25.02 3.70 -33.60
C LEU A 93 24.84 4.40 -34.94
N LYS A 94 25.74 4.18 -35.91
CA LYS A 94 25.63 4.75 -37.25
C LYS A 94 24.41 4.23 -38.01
N THR A 95 24.13 2.94 -37.90
CA THR A 95 23.03 2.29 -38.63
C THR A 95 21.66 2.59 -38.02
N HIS A 96 21.55 2.52 -36.69
CA HIS A 96 20.26 2.59 -35.99
C HIS A 96 19.99 3.92 -35.29
N GLN A 97 20.98 4.82 -35.24
CA GLN A 97 20.96 6.08 -34.48
C GLN A 97 20.73 5.92 -32.97
N ILE A 98 20.78 4.67 -32.49
CA ILE A 98 20.61 4.25 -31.10
C ILE A 98 21.70 3.22 -30.82
N ASN A 99 22.18 3.17 -29.59
CA ASN A 99 23.18 2.19 -29.16
C ASN A 99 22.54 0.80 -28.95
N ILE A 100 22.32 0.09 -30.06
CA ILE A 100 21.79 -1.27 -30.05
C ILE A 100 22.76 -2.24 -29.38
N TYR A 101 24.08 -2.04 -29.57
CA TYR A 101 25.08 -2.89 -28.94
C TYR A 101 24.94 -2.96 -27.41
N VAL A 102 24.72 -1.81 -26.75
CA VAL A 102 24.44 -1.78 -25.31
C VAL A 102 23.04 -2.32 -25.01
N SER A 103 22.04 -2.02 -25.85
CA SER A 103 20.68 -2.53 -25.68
C SER A 103 20.62 -4.06 -25.66
N ASP A 104 21.39 -4.73 -26.52
CA ASP A 104 21.46 -6.19 -26.61
C ASP A 104 22.06 -6.84 -25.35
N LYS A 105 22.82 -6.06 -24.56
CA LYS A 105 23.37 -6.51 -23.28
C LYS A 105 22.42 -6.27 -22.11
N VAL A 106 21.38 -5.46 -22.30
CA VAL A 106 20.39 -5.14 -21.27
C VAL A 106 19.23 -6.14 -21.31
N SER A 107 18.71 -6.51 -20.15
CA SER A 107 17.56 -7.41 -20.06
C SER A 107 16.31 -6.83 -20.73
N LEU A 108 15.65 -7.66 -21.56
CA LEU A 108 14.34 -7.33 -22.15
C LEU A 108 13.24 -7.19 -21.08
N HIS A 109 13.42 -7.86 -19.94
CA HIS A 109 12.50 -7.81 -18.80
C HIS A 109 13.06 -6.96 -17.66
N ARG A 110 13.79 -5.86 -17.93
CA ARG A 110 14.30 -4.98 -16.86
C ARG A 110 13.18 -4.25 -16.11
N THR A 111 13.39 -3.91 -14.85
CA THR A 111 12.46 -3.07 -14.06
C THR A 111 12.81 -1.61 -14.18
N LEU A 112 11.80 -0.75 -14.26
CA LEU A 112 11.96 0.69 -14.22
C LEU A 112 11.58 1.20 -12.83
N PRO A 113 12.28 2.24 -12.33
CA PRO A 113 11.91 2.87 -11.09
C PRO A 113 10.62 3.65 -11.31
N GLU A 114 9.76 3.63 -10.32
CA GLU A 114 8.56 4.43 -10.32
C GLU A 114 8.92 5.92 -10.23
N ARG A 115 8.50 6.70 -11.23
CA ARG A 115 8.76 8.14 -11.34
C ARG A 115 7.50 8.97 -11.55
N TRP A 116 6.33 8.37 -11.38
CA TRP A 116 5.06 9.07 -11.49
C TRP A 116 4.91 10.17 -10.43
N ASN A 117 4.11 11.19 -10.73
CA ASN A 117 3.72 12.19 -9.75
C ASN A 117 2.71 11.54 -8.78
N PRO A 118 2.98 11.52 -7.46
CA PRO A 118 2.05 10.95 -6.48
C PRO A 118 0.82 11.82 -6.20
N LEU A 119 0.74 13.02 -6.81
CA LEU A 119 -0.28 14.05 -6.58
C LEU A 119 -1.31 14.13 -7.70
#